data_AF-A0A3A4UY68-F1
#
_entry.id   AF-A0A3A4UY68-F1
#
_cell.length_a   1.000
_cell.length_b   1.000
_cell.length_c   1.000
_cell.angle_alpha   90.00
_cell.angle_beta   90.00
_cell.angle_gamma   90.00
#
_symmetry.space_group_name_H-M   'P 1'
#
loop_
_entity.id
_entity.type
_entity.pdbx_description
1 polymer ?
#
loop_
_entity_poly.entity_id
_entity_poly.type
_entity_poly.pdbx_seq_one_letter_code
_entity_poly.pdbx_strand_id
1 'polypeptide(L)'
;MSTNKRALETLEKLIGIKKDLRELLELLEISKIIFREKIERYKKDITIAKNSEKIQETMAEAEKIYQEYRIFLEIIKKHIEKKHNKLLKEKNIHTYE
;
A
#
# COMPACT_ATOMS: atom_id res chain seq x y z
N MET A 1 19.74 -8.20 -35.81
CA MET A 1 19.79 -8.42 -34.35
C MET A 1 18.81 -7.51 -33.56
N SER A 2 17.69 -7.05 -34.15
CA SER A 2 16.94 -5.89 -33.62
C SER A 2 15.68 -6.21 -32.81
N THR A 3 15.00 -7.32 -33.04
CA THR A 3 13.69 -7.62 -32.42
C THR A 3 13.78 -8.43 -31.13
N ASN A 4 14.65 -9.44 -31.08
CA ASN A 4 14.81 -10.31 -29.90
C ASN A 4 15.37 -9.57 -28.67
N LYS A 5 16.26 -8.59 -28.87
CA LYS A 5 16.83 -7.81 -27.77
C LYS A 5 15.80 -6.90 -27.11
N ARG A 6 14.98 -6.20 -27.91
CA ARG A 6 13.87 -5.36 -27.39
C ARG A 6 12.79 -6.17 -26.69
N ALA A 7 12.46 -7.35 -27.22
CA ALA A 7 11.50 -8.25 -26.58
C ALA A 7 12.00 -8.71 -25.20
N LEU A 8 13.29 -9.06 -25.10
CA LEU A 8 13.92 -9.46 -23.84
C LEU A 8 13.91 -8.33 -22.81
N GLU A 9 14.31 -7.11 -23.18
CA GLU A 9 14.31 -5.93 -22.30
C GLU A 9 12.89 -5.59 -21.78
N THR A 10 11.86 -5.77 -22.63
CA THR A 10 10.45 -5.57 -22.23
C THR A 10 10.03 -6.61 -21.20
N LEU A 11 10.43 -7.87 -21.41
CA LEU A 11 10.08 -8.99 -20.55
C LEU A 11 10.74 -8.86 -19.17
N GLU A 12 12.01 -8.44 -19.12
CA GLU A 12 12.72 -8.12 -17.88
C GLU A 12 12.04 -7.00 -17.07
N LYS A 13 11.61 -5.92 -17.75
CA LYS A 13 10.86 -4.82 -17.10
C LYS A 13 9.53 -5.32 -16.51
N LEU A 14 8.78 -6.14 -17.24
CA LEU A 14 7.52 -6.70 -16.77
C LEU A 14 7.71 -7.63 -15.57
N ILE A 15 8.79 -8.43 -15.55
CA ILE A 15 9.16 -9.26 -14.39
C ILE A 15 9.44 -8.38 -13.17
N GLY A 16 10.23 -7.31 -13.33
CA GLY A 16 10.52 -6.36 -12.25
C GLY A 16 9.25 -5.76 -11.65
N ILE A 17 8.34 -5.28 -12.50
CA ILE A 17 7.06 -4.72 -12.07
C ILE A 17 6.22 -5.74 -11.31
N LYS A 18 6.14 -6.98 -11.81
CA LYS A 18 5.38 -8.05 -11.14
C LYS A 18 5.94 -8.35 -9.75
N LYS A 19 7.27 -8.36 -9.60
CA LYS A 19 7.94 -8.57 -8.31
C LYS A 19 7.61 -7.43 -7.35
N ASP A 20 7.78 -6.18 -7.78
CA ASP A 20 7.50 -5.01 -6.95
C ASP A 20 6.02 -4.96 -6.49
N LEU A 21 5.07 -5.30 -7.37
CA LEU A 21 3.65 -5.34 -7.00
C LEU A 21 3.36 -6.43 -5.97
N ARG A 22 4.04 -7.57 -6.04
CA ARG A 22 3.91 -8.64 -5.04
C ARG A 22 4.41 -8.17 -3.68
N GLU A 23 5.58 -7.54 -3.62
CA GLU A 23 6.13 -6.99 -2.36
C GLU A 23 5.19 -5.94 -1.76
N LEU A 24 4.58 -5.08 -2.58
CA LEU A 24 3.59 -4.10 -2.12
C LEU A 24 2.32 -4.75 -1.58
N LEU A 25 1.85 -5.84 -2.19
CA LEU A 25 0.70 -6.60 -1.70
C LEU A 25 1.00 -7.25 -0.35
N GLU A 26 2.17 -7.86 -0.19
CA GLU A 26 2.61 -8.45 1.07
C GLU A 26 2.69 -7.39 2.18
N LEU A 27 3.27 -6.21 1.89
CA LEU A 27 3.30 -5.09 2.83
C LEU A 27 1.89 -4.58 3.20
N LEU A 28 0.97 -4.52 2.24
CA LEU A 28 -0.42 -4.15 2.50
C LEU A 28 -1.10 -5.16 3.43
N GLU A 29 -0.89 -6.46 3.22
CA GLU A 29 -1.46 -7.51 4.07
C GLU A 29 -0.92 -7.43 5.50
N ILE A 30 0.41 -7.33 5.66
CA ILE A 30 1.06 -7.19 6.97
C ILE A 30 0.54 -5.92 7.68
N SER A 31 0.50 -4.78 6.98
CA SER A 31 0.02 -3.52 7.55
C SER A 31 -1.42 -3.61 8.03
N LYS A 32 -2.29 -4.31 7.29
CA LYS A 32 -3.70 -4.53 7.62
C LYS A 32 -3.84 -5.38 8.89
N ILE A 33 -3.02 -6.42 9.04
CA ILE A 33 -3.01 -7.27 10.23
C ILE A 33 -2.61 -6.44 11.45
N ILE A 34 -1.49 -5.72 11.37
CA ILE A 34 -0.99 -4.87 12.46
C ILE A 34 -2.03 -3.81 12.85
N PHE A 35 -2.63 -3.14 11.87
CA PHE A 35 -3.67 -2.14 12.11
C PHE A 35 -4.87 -2.75 12.84
N ARG A 36 -5.35 -3.92 12.38
CA ARG A 36 -6.47 -4.62 13.01
C ARG A 36 -6.17 -5.00 14.45
N GLU A 37 -5.01 -5.59 14.72
CA GLU A 37 -4.60 -5.99 16.07
C GLU A 37 -4.54 -4.80 17.03
N LYS A 38 -4.00 -3.66 16.57
CA LYS A 38 -3.95 -2.43 17.38
C LYS A 38 -5.34 -1.88 17.68
N ILE A 39 -6.22 -1.80 16.68
CA ILE A 39 -7.60 -1.33 16.89
C ILE A 39 -8.38 -2.24 17.83
N GLU A 40 -8.25 -3.56 17.69
CA GLU A 40 -8.92 -4.49 18.61
C GLU A 40 -8.39 -4.39 20.04
N ARG A 41 -7.10 -4.07 20.23
CA ARG A 41 -6.54 -3.75 21.55
C ARG A 41 -7.20 -2.51 22.14
N TYR A 42 -7.25 -1.41 21.40
CA TYR A 42 -7.89 -0.18 21.87
C TYR A 42 -9.38 -0.38 22.20
N LYS A 43 -10.12 -1.17 21.42
CA LYS A 43 -11.51 -1.54 21.74
C LYS A 43 -11.63 -2.25 23.08
N LYS A 44 -10.74 -3.20 23.36
CA LYS A 44 -10.70 -3.90 24.65
C LYS A 44 -10.38 -2.95 25.79
N ASP A 45 -9.38 -2.09 25.62
CA ASP A 45 -8.96 -1.11 26.63
C ASP A 45 -10.10 -0.14 26.97
N ILE A 46 -10.83 0.35 25.95
CA ILE A 46 -12.03 1.20 26.13
C ILE A 46 -13.13 0.45 26.88
N THR A 47 -13.35 -0.83 26.56
CA THR A 47 -14.40 -1.65 27.20
C THR A 47 -14.13 -1.89 28.69
N ILE A 48 -12.86 -2.03 29.07
CA ILE A 48 -12.44 -2.30 30.46
C ILE A 48 -12.31 -1.00 31.27
N ALA A 49 -12.05 0.13 30.61
CA ALA A 49 -11.88 1.42 31.26
C ALA A 49 -13.16 1.86 31.99
N LYS A 50 -13.00 2.22 33.27
CA LYS A 50 -14.09 2.76 34.12
C LYS A 50 -14.09 4.28 34.23
N ASN A 51 -13.02 4.94 33.75
CA ASN A 51 -12.84 6.39 33.79
C ASN A 51 -13.00 6.96 32.37
N SER A 52 -13.86 7.98 32.23
CA SER A 52 -14.11 8.70 30.98
C SER A 52 -12.86 9.38 30.42
N GLU A 53 -11.96 9.89 31.27
CA GLU A 53 -10.71 10.52 30.82
C GLU A 53 -9.80 9.50 30.12
N LYS A 54 -9.66 8.30 30.71
CA LYS A 54 -8.89 7.20 30.11
C LYS A 54 -9.49 6.72 28.79
N ILE A 55 -10.82 6.69 28.69
CA ILE A 55 -11.51 6.37 27.44
C ILE A 55 -11.18 7.41 26.37
N GLN A 56 -11.25 8.71 26.70
CA GLN A 56 -10.94 9.79 25.76
C GLN A 56 -9.49 9.74 25.27
N GLU A 57 -8.52 9.53 26.17
CA GLU A 57 -7.11 9.35 25.79
C GLU A 57 -6.95 8.18 24.81
N THR A 58 -7.56 7.03 25.14
CA THR A 58 -7.46 5.81 24.34
C THR A 58 -8.11 5.98 22.96
N MET A 59 -9.24 6.70 22.89
CA MET A 59 -9.88 7.05 21.62
C MET A 59 -9.01 7.99 20.79
N ALA A 60 -8.35 8.99 21.40
CA ALA A 60 -7.46 9.90 20.70
C ALA A 60 -6.24 9.17 20.11
N GLU A 61 -5.68 8.20 20.84
CA GLU A 61 -4.62 7.34 20.31
C GLU A 61 -5.11 6.46 19.15
N ALA A 62 -6.28 5.84 19.28
CA ALA A 62 -6.87 5.02 18.24
C ALA A 62 -7.14 5.83 16.95
N GLU A 63 -7.64 7.07 17.09
CA GLU A 63 -7.83 8.01 15.98
C GLU A 63 -6.50 8.32 15.28
N LYS A 64 -5.43 8.59 16.05
CA LYS A 64 -4.10 8.82 15.49
C LYS A 64 -3.61 7.63 14.66
N ILE A 65 -3.76 6.40 15.16
CA ILE A 65 -3.38 5.19 14.43
C ILE A 65 -4.21 5.01 13.15
N TYR A 66 -5.49 5.35 13.19
CA TYR A 66 -6.34 5.34 12.00
C TYR A 66 -5.85 6.33 10.93
N GLN A 67 -5.52 7.56 11.32
CA GLN A 67 -4.99 8.57 10.40
C GLN A 67 -3.63 8.15 9.81
N GLU A 68 -2.73 7.61 10.62
CA GLU A 68 -1.44 7.07 10.15
C GLU A 68 -1.64 5.95 9.12
N TYR A 69 -2.55 5.02 9.40
CA TYR A 69 -2.86 3.92 8.47
C TYR A 69 -3.46 4.44 7.17
N ARG A 70 -4.36 5.43 7.24
CA ARG A 70 -4.93 6.07 6.05
C ARG A 70 -3.84 6.73 5.18
N ILE A 71 -2.92 7.48 5.79
CA ILE A 71 -1.80 8.11 5.07
C ILE A 71 -0.94 7.05 4.38
N PHE A 72 -0.63 5.97 5.08
CA PHE A 72 0.12 4.84 4.50
C PHE A 72 -0.59 4.27 3.27
N LEU A 73 -1.90 4.01 3.34
CA LEU A 73 -2.67 3.50 2.19
C LEU A 73 -2.68 4.49 1.02
N GLU A 74 -2.79 5.80 1.28
CA GLU A 74 -2.72 6.83 0.24
C GLU A 74 -1.36 6.86 -0.46
N ILE A 75 -0.26 6.64 0.28
CA ILE A 75 1.09 6.56 -0.30
C ILE A 75 1.20 5.33 -1.23
N ILE A 76 0.72 4.17 -0.79
CA ILE A 76 0.74 2.95 -1.62
C ILE A 76 -0.11 3.14 -2.88
N LYS A 77 -1.30 3.73 -2.75
CA LYS A 77 -2.18 4.05 -3.89
C LYS A 77 -1.46 4.93 -4.91
N LYS A 78 -0.87 6.05 -4.47
CA LYS A 78 -0.10 6.95 -5.35
C LYS A 78 1.07 6.25 -6.03
N HIS A 79 1.75 5.36 -5.32
CA HIS A 79 2.86 4.58 -5.89
C HIS A 79 2.39 3.65 -7.01
N ILE A 80 1.29 2.92 -6.80
CA ILE A 80 0.68 2.03 -7.79
C ILE A 80 0.21 2.83 -9.01
N GLU A 81 -0.49 3.96 -8.80
CA GLU A 81 -0.96 4.84 -9.88
C GLU A 81 0.20 5.38 -10.71
N LYS A 82 1.30 5.80 -10.07
CA LYS A 82 2.51 6.27 -10.77
C LYS A 82 3.12 5.18 -11.65
N LYS A 83 3.22 3.94 -11.15
CA LYS A 83 3.72 2.79 -11.92
C LYS A 83 2.80 2.44 -13.08
N HIS A 84 1.49 2.42 -12.83
CA HIS A 84 0.49 2.15 -13.86
C HIS A 84 0.52 3.19 -14.99
N ASN A 85 0.57 4.48 -14.64
CA ASN A 85 0.67 5.56 -15.62
C ASN A 85 1.95 5.52 -16.44
N LYS A 86 3.08 5.10 -15.84
CA LYS A 86 4.35 4.89 -16.56
C LYS A 86 4.20 3.78 -17.60
N LEU A 87 3.58 2.66 -17.22
CA LEU A 87 3.33 1.53 -18.14
C LEU A 87 2.41 1.90 -19.29
N LEU A 88 1.33 2.64 -19.03
CA LEU A 88 0.42 3.11 -20.08
C LEU A 88 1.12 4.03 -21.09
N LYS A 89 1.98 4.93 -20.62
CA LYS A 89 2.77 5.81 -21.49
C LYS A 89 3.76 5.03 -22.37
N GLU A 90 4.47 4.07 -21.79
CA GLU A 90 5.39 3.21 -22.55
C GLU A 90 4.66 2.36 -23.60
N LYS A 91 3.42 1.92 -23.32
CA LYS A 91 2.58 1.18 -24.29
C LYS A 91 2.09 2.07 -25.45
N ASN A 92 1.79 3.35 -25.19
CA ASN A 92 1.31 4.30 -26.20
C ASN A 92 2.41 4.86 -27.12
N ILE A 93 3.68 4.81 -26.70
CA ILE A 93 4.82 5.19 -27.56
C ILE A 93 5.06 4.11 -28.65
N HIS A 94 4.64 2.86 -28.40
CA HIS A 94 4.90 1.72 -29.29
C HIS A 94 3.79 1.39 -30.30
N THR A 95 2.83 2.30 -30.53
CA THR A 95 1.76 2.12 -31.53
C THR A 95 1.89 3.03 -32.76
N TYR A 96 2.95 3.84 -32.84
CA TYR A 96 3.18 4.80 -33.93
C TYR A 96 4.56 4.69 -34.62
N GLU A 97 5.24 3.54 -34.52
CA GLU A 97 6.45 3.24 -35.31
C GLU A 97 6.26 1.99 -36.17
#